data_AF-C3XE06-F1
#
_entry.id   AF-C3XE06-F1
#
_cell.length_a   1.000
_cell.length_b   1.000
_cell.length_c   1.000
_cell.angle_alpha   90.00
_cell.angle_beta   90.00
_cell.angle_gamma   90.00
#
_symmetry.space_group_name_H-M   'P 1'
#
loop_
_entity.id
_entity.type
_entity.pdbx_description
1 polymer ?
#
loop_
_entity_poly.entity_id
_entity_poly.type
_entity_poly.pdbx_seq_one_letter_code
_entity_poly.pdbx_strand_id
1 'polypeptide(L)'
;MKLYKIASLCVAGFFIVGCGSGMPTCKGDDTTRVLEKIFKQQFGDSVKVSFDGFATNETNEAKKQVTCQVMAKVTHTATGRSEEDTIHYTARHTDDGQIYVEITH
;
A
#
# COMPACT_ATOMS: atom_id res chain seq x y z
N MET A 1 -16.30 -15.10 -11.26
CA MET A 1 -15.90 -13.88 -12.03
C MET A 1 -14.40 -13.75 -11.89
N LYS A 2 -13.69 -13.50 -12.99
CA LYS A 2 -12.22 -13.60 -13.06
C LYS A 2 -11.62 -12.60 -12.08
N LEU A 3 -11.01 -13.12 -11.01
CA LEU A 3 -9.99 -12.44 -10.23
C LEU A 3 -9.13 -11.66 -11.20
N TYR A 4 -9.24 -10.34 -11.15
CA TYR A 4 -8.39 -9.43 -11.89
C TYR A 4 -6.99 -9.83 -11.44
N LYS A 5 -6.29 -10.60 -12.29
CA LYS A 5 -4.88 -10.88 -12.10
C LYS A 5 -4.25 -9.51 -12.07
N ILE A 6 -3.96 -9.02 -10.87
CA ILE A 6 -3.20 -7.80 -10.64
C ILE A 6 -1.82 -8.19 -11.13
N ALA A 7 -1.65 -8.04 -12.43
CA ALA A 7 -0.57 -8.61 -13.20
C ALA A 7 0.69 -7.88 -12.78
N SER A 8 1.40 -8.38 -11.76
CA SER A 8 2.72 -7.94 -11.28
C SER A 8 2.98 -6.48 -11.67
N LEU A 9 2.09 -5.61 -11.21
CA LEU A 9 2.10 -4.22 -11.59
C LEU A 9 3.02 -3.63 -10.56
N CYS A 10 4.31 -3.52 -10.91
CA CYS A 10 5.28 -2.73 -10.17
C CYS A 10 4.82 -1.27 -10.21
N VAL A 11 3.74 -0.95 -9.51
CA VAL A 11 3.27 0.42 -9.29
C VAL A 11 4.18 0.96 -8.20
N ALA A 12 5.36 1.35 -8.64
CA ALA A 12 6.34 2.11 -7.89
C ALA A 12 5.73 3.47 -7.52
N GLY A 13 5.03 3.53 -6.39
CA GLY A 13 4.53 4.78 -5.84
C GLY A 13 5.70 5.55 -5.20
N PHE A 14 6.33 6.44 -5.97
CA PHE A 14 7.34 7.36 -5.45
C PHE A 14 6.66 8.54 -4.76
N PHE A 15 6.71 8.64 -3.43
CA PHE A 15 6.08 9.76 -2.74
C PHE A 15 6.94 10.31 -1.59
N ILE A 16 7.06 11.64 -1.61
CA ILE A 16 7.81 12.45 -0.65
C ILE A 16 6.93 12.63 0.59
N VAL A 17 7.16 11.83 1.60
CA VAL A 17 6.56 12.02 2.92
C VAL A 17 7.59 11.65 3.99
N GLY A 18 7.98 12.65 4.77
CA GLY A 18 8.72 12.48 6.02
C GLY A 18 10.24 12.48 5.92
N CYS A 19 10.86 13.58 6.35
CA CYS A 19 12.29 13.65 6.64
C CYS A 19 12.54 12.88 7.96
N GLY A 20 12.67 11.55 7.88
CA GLY A 20 12.89 10.70 9.04
C GLY A 20 13.90 9.60 8.71
N SER A 21 15.05 9.61 9.39
CA SER A 21 16.11 8.60 9.20
C SER A 21 15.76 7.21 9.79
N GLY A 22 14.49 6.95 10.09
CA GLY A 22 14.00 5.74 10.78
C GLY A 22 13.48 4.67 9.84
N MET A 23 13.22 3.48 10.38
CA MET A 23 12.55 2.38 9.68
C MET A 23 11.12 2.81 9.28
N PRO A 24 10.64 2.52 8.05
CA PRO A 24 9.25 2.84 7.71
C PRO A 24 8.31 1.92 8.50
N THR A 25 7.09 2.38 8.78
CA THR A 25 6.09 1.60 9.51
C THR A 25 4.95 1.16 8.60
N CYS A 26 4.42 -0.05 8.83
CA CYS A 26 3.28 -0.59 8.07
C CYS A 26 2.01 0.25 8.28
N LYS A 27 1.77 0.72 9.51
CA LYS A 27 0.66 1.61 9.84
C LYS A 27 1.17 3.03 10.12
N GLY A 28 1.82 3.63 9.11
CA GLY A 28 2.16 5.05 9.12
C GLY A 28 1.17 5.83 8.26
N ASP A 29 0.83 7.05 8.65
CA ASP A 29 -0.01 7.95 7.86
C ASP A 29 0.51 8.08 6.41
N ASP A 30 1.84 8.09 6.28
CA ASP A 30 2.56 8.14 5.02
C ASP A 30 2.30 6.91 4.13
N THR A 31 2.46 5.71 4.69
CA THR A 31 2.23 4.42 4.01
C THR A 31 0.76 4.27 3.59
N THR A 32 -0.18 4.58 4.49
CA THR A 32 -1.62 4.50 4.19
C THR A 32 -2.00 5.47 3.08
N ARG A 33 -1.46 6.70 3.09
CA ARG A 33 -1.74 7.69 2.05
C ARG A 33 -1.19 7.28 0.68
N VAL A 34 -0.05 6.61 0.62
CA VAL A 34 0.50 6.06 -0.63
C VAL A 34 -0.40 4.95 -1.16
N LEU A 35 -0.83 4.03 -0.30
CA LEU A 35 -1.78 2.97 -0.68
C LEU A 35 -3.10 3.55 -1.20
N GLU A 36 -3.71 4.51 -0.51
CA GLU A 36 -4.93 5.18 -0.99
C GLU A 36 -4.75 5.79 -2.39
N LYS A 37 -3.60 6.42 -2.64
CA LYS A 37 -3.29 7.00 -3.97
C LYS A 37 -3.15 5.93 -5.05
N ILE A 38 -2.49 4.82 -4.76
CA ILE A 38 -2.36 3.70 -5.72
C ILE A 38 -3.75 3.19 -6.11
N PHE A 39 -4.62 2.98 -5.11
CA PHE A 39 -6.00 2.56 -5.36
C PHE A 39 -6.81 3.61 -6.13
N LYS A 40 -6.68 4.89 -5.80
CA LYS A 40 -7.32 5.97 -6.58
C LYS A 40 -6.81 6.06 -8.00
N GLN A 41 -5.51 5.85 -8.25
CA GLN A 41 -4.97 5.84 -9.62
C GLN A 41 -5.47 4.64 -10.41
N GLN A 42 -5.62 3.49 -9.78
CA GLN A 42 -6.05 2.26 -10.44
C GLN A 42 -7.57 2.21 -10.71
N PHE A 43 -8.38 2.69 -9.77
CA PHE A 43 -9.84 2.54 -9.80
C PHE A 43 -10.62 3.87 -9.91
N GLY A 44 -9.95 5.01 -9.82
CA GLY A 44 -10.58 6.34 -9.82
C GLY A 44 -11.51 6.58 -8.63
N ASP A 45 -12.38 7.59 -8.74
CA ASP A 45 -13.39 7.92 -7.71
C ASP A 45 -14.59 6.95 -7.67
N SER A 46 -14.55 5.89 -8.49
CA SER A 46 -15.61 4.89 -8.59
C SER A 46 -15.62 3.89 -7.43
N VAL A 47 -14.57 3.89 -6.60
CA VAL A 47 -14.44 3.04 -5.43
C VAL A 47 -14.01 3.85 -4.20
N LYS A 48 -14.51 3.44 -3.04
CA LYS A 48 -13.96 3.84 -1.74
C LYS A 48 -13.12 2.70 -1.20
N VAL A 49 -11.88 2.97 -0.83
CA VAL A 49 -11.03 1.99 -0.17
C VAL A 49 -10.91 2.32 1.31
N SER A 50 -10.95 1.32 2.17
CA SER A 50 -10.58 1.43 3.57
C SER A 50 -9.61 0.32 3.93
N PHE A 51 -8.63 0.64 4.77
CA PHE A 51 -7.58 -0.28 5.17
C PHE A 51 -7.72 -0.66 6.64
N ASP A 52 -7.66 -1.95 6.94
CA ASP A 52 -7.71 -2.48 8.30
C ASP A 52 -6.68 -3.62 8.47
N GLY A 53 -6.45 -4.07 9.71
CA GLY A 53 -5.63 -5.25 9.97
C GLY A 53 -4.16 -5.13 9.55
N PHE A 54 -3.58 -3.92 9.57
CA PHE A 54 -2.16 -3.72 9.28
C PHE A 54 -1.28 -4.61 10.15
N ALA A 55 -0.44 -5.43 9.52
CA ALA A 55 0.51 -6.29 10.20
C ALA A 55 1.88 -6.23 9.53
N THR A 56 2.93 -6.33 10.34
CA THR A 56 4.30 -6.47 9.86
C THR A 56 4.59 -7.94 9.63
N ASN A 57 5.02 -8.30 8.43
CA ASN A 57 5.46 -9.65 8.10
C ASN A 57 6.96 -9.82 8.33
N GLU A 58 7.76 -8.89 7.81
CA GLU A 58 9.22 -8.99 7.88
C GLU A 58 9.85 -7.60 8.00
N THR A 59 10.93 -7.50 8.77
CA THR A 59 11.72 -6.28 8.93
C THR A 59 13.15 -6.58 8.50
N ASN A 60 13.64 -5.87 7.49
CA ASN A 60 15.02 -5.95 7.01
C ASN A 60 15.75 -4.65 7.33
N GLU A 61 16.42 -4.62 8.47
CA GLU A 61 17.15 -3.45 8.96
C GLU A 61 18.32 -3.06 8.03
N ALA A 62 19.02 -4.05 7.48
CA ALA A 62 20.14 -3.81 6.57
C ALA A 62 19.73 -3.03 5.30
N LYS A 63 18.48 -3.24 4.84
CA LYS A 63 17.91 -2.54 3.68
C LYS A 63 16.94 -1.42 4.06
N LYS A 64 16.75 -1.15 5.36
CA LYS A 64 15.72 -0.21 5.87
C LYS A 64 14.35 -0.45 5.24
N GLN A 65 13.99 -1.72 5.10
CA GLN A 65 12.83 -2.20 4.37
C GLN A 65 11.94 -3.03 5.27
N VAL A 66 10.63 -2.75 5.28
CA VAL A 66 9.63 -3.55 5.99
C VAL A 66 8.65 -4.13 4.99
N THR A 67 8.33 -5.41 5.15
CA THR A 67 7.26 -6.10 4.43
C THR A 67 6.05 -6.13 5.33
N CYS A 68 4.92 -5.71 4.79
CA CYS A 68 3.68 -5.48 5.49
C CYS A 68 2.54 -6.21 4.79
N GLN A 69 1.46 -6.43 5.53
CA GLN A 69 0.17 -6.78 4.96
C GLN A 69 -0.92 -5.91 5.54
N VAL A 70 -1.96 -5.71 4.75
CA VAL A 70 -3.14 -4.94 5.13
C VAL A 70 -4.37 -5.52 4.46
N MET A 71 -5.49 -5.54 5.15
CA MET A 71 -6.77 -5.88 4.54
C MET A 71 -7.36 -4.61 3.92
N ALA A 72 -7.54 -4.62 2.61
CA ALA A 72 -8.19 -3.54 1.89
C ALA A 72 -9.63 -3.92 1.56
N LYS A 73 -10.56 -3.10 2.02
CA LYS A 73 -11.96 -3.18 1.67
C LYS A 73 -12.26 -2.17 0.58
N VAL A 74 -12.53 -2.65 -0.63
CA VAL A 74 -12.90 -1.85 -1.79
C VAL A 74 -14.42 -1.84 -1.90
N THR A 75 -15.04 -0.68 -1.77
CA THR A 75 -16.49 -0.49 -1.90
C THR A 75 -16.81 0.27 -3.17
N HIS A 76 -17.57 -0.34 -4.09
CA HIS A 76 -18.05 0.31 -5.31
C HIS A 76 -19.12 1.35 -4.99
N THR A 77 -18.88 2.62 -5.35
CA THR A 77 -19.80 3.72 -5.01
C THR A 77 -21.14 3.61 -5.71
N ALA A 78 -21.17 3.04 -6.92
CA ALA A 78 -22.39 2.89 -7.71
C ALA A 78 -23.34 1.78 -7.22
N THR A 79 -22.81 0.72 -6.62
CA THR A 79 -23.61 -0.47 -6.24
C THR A 79 -23.65 -0.73 -4.75
N GLY A 80 -22.77 -0.08 -3.96
CA GLY A 80 -22.60 -0.34 -2.54
C GLY A 80 -21.95 -1.70 -2.22
N ARG A 81 -21.58 -2.48 -3.24
CA ARG A 81 -20.90 -3.78 -3.02
C ARG A 81 -19.48 -3.54 -2.54
N SER A 82 -19.10 -4.29 -1.51
CA SER A 82 -17.74 -4.29 -0.98
C SER A 82 -17.06 -5.63 -1.21
N GLU A 83 -15.80 -5.59 -1.62
CA GLU A 83 -14.91 -6.74 -1.67
C GLU A 83 -13.72 -6.47 -0.74
N GLU A 84 -13.24 -7.50 -0.07
CA GLU A 84 -12.10 -7.43 0.84
C GLU A 84 -10.99 -8.30 0.26
N ASP A 85 -9.78 -7.74 0.22
CA ASP A 85 -8.59 -8.46 -0.22
C ASP A 85 -7.40 -8.15 0.69
N THR A 86 -6.50 -9.10 0.85
CA THR A 86 -5.27 -8.90 1.63
C THR A 86 -4.15 -8.47 0.70
N ILE A 87 -3.62 -7.28 0.94
CA ILE A 87 -2.53 -6.71 0.17
C ILE A 87 -1.24 -6.94 0.93
N HIS A 88 -0.27 -7.55 0.28
CA HIS A 88 1.10 -7.56 0.75
C HIS A 88 1.86 -6.43 0.07
N TYR A 89 2.66 -5.69 0.82
CA TYR A 89 3.48 -4.62 0.26
C TYR A 89 4.77 -4.45 1.02
N THR A 90 5.75 -3.89 0.34
CA THR A 90 7.06 -3.56 0.88
C THR A 90 7.18 -2.05 0.98
N ALA A 91 7.52 -1.52 2.16
CA ALA A 91 7.86 -0.12 2.36
C ALA A 91 9.37 0.00 2.66
N ARG A 92 10.06 0.95 2.03
CA ARG A 92 11.48 1.23 2.29
C ARG A 92 11.77 2.72 2.26
N HIS A 93 12.71 3.18 3.10
CA HIS A 93 13.29 4.51 2.92
C HIS A 93 14.38 4.47 1.86
N THR A 94 14.43 5.52 1.04
CA THR A 94 15.52 5.81 0.10
C THR A 94 16.55 6.71 0.77
N ASP A 95 17.76 6.76 0.21
CA ASP A 95 18.85 7.60 0.72
C ASP A 95 18.49 9.09 0.73
N ASP A 96 17.55 9.50 -0.14
CA ASP A 96 16.97 10.85 -0.21
C ASP A 96 15.91 11.12 0.86
N GLY A 97 15.71 10.18 1.81
CA GLY A 97 14.71 10.28 2.87
C GLY A 97 13.28 9.97 2.43
N GLN A 98 13.05 9.53 1.19
CA GLN A 98 11.70 9.29 0.66
C GLN A 98 11.24 7.85 0.94
N ILE A 99 9.93 7.65 1.12
CA ILE A 99 9.33 6.32 1.29
C ILE A 99 8.89 5.77 -0.07
N TYR A 100 9.34 4.56 -0.36
CA TYR A 100 8.94 3.79 -1.53
C TYR A 100 8.08 2.61 -1.10
N VAL A 101 6.88 2.50 -1.68
CA VAL A 101 5.95 1.40 -1.44
C VAL A 101 5.77 0.59 -2.71
N GLU A 102 5.94 -0.72 -2.60
CA GLU A 102 5.74 -1.68 -3.68
C GLU A 102 4.75 -2.76 -3.25
N ILE A 103 3.65 -2.90 -3.98
CA ILE A 103 2.67 -3.95 -3.74
C ILE A 103 3.21 -5.27 -4.32
N THR A 104 3.36 -6.27 -3.46
CA THR A 104 3.82 -7.61 -3.82
C THR A 104 2.61 -8.55 -3.81
N HIS A 105 2.32 -9.19 -4.94
CA HIS A 105 1.13 -10.03 -5.12
C HIS A 105 1.36 -11.50 -4.80
#